data_AF-A0A956L3Q7-F1
#
_entry.id   AF-A0A956L3Q7-F1
#
_cell.length_a   1.000
_cell.length_b   1.000
_cell.length_c   1.000
_cell.angle_alpha   90.00
_cell.angle_beta   90.00
_cell.angle_gamma   90.00
#
_symmetry.space_group_name_H-M   'P 1'
#
loop_
_entity.id
_entity.type
_entity.pdbx_description
1 polymer ?
#
loop_
_entity_poly.entity_id
_entity_poly.type
_entity_poly.pdbx_seq_one_letter_code
_entity_poly.pdbx_strand_id
1 'polypeptide(L)'
;MGRNTAALDPIERVRRVEQALAVAGAGVAGAQPPPAHLVALAPEACDSRSRGRAQALAREARQGGLRAWVQPAVSLPRAQALAERAGATALSYLEADGTTRWSRGPAGWAPMEETT
;
A
#
# COMPACT_ATOMS: atom_id res chain seq x y z
N MET A 1 42.35 -31.99 -9.75
CA MET A 1 40.89 -31.80 -9.59
C MET A 1 40.63 -30.42 -8.99
N GLY A 2 40.54 -29.39 -9.84
CA GLY A 2 40.16 -28.04 -9.41
C GLY A 2 38.67 -27.83 -9.68
N ARG A 3 37.86 -27.63 -8.63
CA ARG A 3 36.46 -27.26 -8.77
C ARG A 3 36.41 -25.84 -9.34
N ASN A 4 36.08 -25.74 -10.62
CA ASN A 4 35.92 -24.48 -11.32
C ASN A 4 34.57 -23.87 -10.92
N THR A 5 34.54 -23.18 -9.78
CA THR A 5 33.42 -22.30 -9.42
C THR A 5 33.52 -21.08 -10.30
N ALA A 6 32.93 -21.15 -11.50
CA ALA A 6 32.66 -19.98 -12.31
C ALA A 6 31.76 -19.05 -11.48
N ALA A 7 32.39 -18.07 -10.84
CA ALA A 7 31.67 -16.94 -10.28
C ALA A 7 31.01 -16.25 -11.47
N LEU A 8 29.69 -16.42 -11.61
CA LEU A 8 28.90 -15.71 -12.61
C LEU A 8 29.21 -14.22 -12.47
N ASP A 9 29.58 -13.60 -13.59
CA ASP A 9 29.85 -12.17 -13.66
C ASP A 9 28.63 -11.41 -13.08
N PRO A 10 28.84 -10.37 -12.25
CA PRO A 10 27.76 -9.66 -11.60
C PRO A 10 26.72 -9.10 -12.60
N ILE A 11 27.13 -8.76 -13.82
CA ILE A 11 26.23 -8.27 -14.88
C ILE A 11 25.35 -9.41 -15.41
N GLU A 12 25.90 -10.61 -15.55
CA GLU A 12 25.12 -11.80 -15.93
C GLU A 12 24.11 -12.20 -14.85
N ARG A 13 24.47 -12.01 -13.58
CA ARG A 13 23.58 -12.24 -12.44
C ARG A 13 22.40 -11.26 -12.44
N VAL A 14 22.66 -9.97 -12.69
CA VAL A 14 21.62 -8.95 -12.83
C VAL A 14 20.72 -9.27 -14.03
N ARG A 15 21.30 -9.65 -15.18
CA ARG A 15 20.53 -9.99 -16.37
C ARG A 15 19.65 -11.23 -16.21
N ARG A 16 20.06 -12.21 -15.40
CA ARG A 16 19.21 -13.35 -15.03
C ARG A 16 18.10 -12.97 -14.06
N VAL A 17 18.35 -12.07 -13.11
CA VAL A 17 17.31 -11.55 -12.20
C VAL A 17 16.26 -10.77 -12.99
N GLU A 18 16.70 -9.91 -13.93
CA GLU A 18 15.81 -9.15 -14.81
C GLU A 18 15.00 -10.07 -15.74
N GLN A 19 15.61 -11.12 -16.29
CA GLN A 19 14.87 -12.13 -17.09
C GLN A 19 13.89 -12.95 -16.26
N ALA A 20 14.24 -13.29 -15.00
CA ALA A 20 13.32 -13.97 -14.09
C ALA A 20 12.15 -13.04 -13.70
N LEU A 21 12.41 -11.74 -13.50
CA LEU A 21 11.37 -10.74 -13.29
C LEU A 21 10.49 -10.56 -14.54
N ALA A 22 11.07 -10.58 -15.74
CA ALA A 22 10.32 -10.47 -16.99
C ALA A 22 9.44 -11.69 -17.25
N VAL A 23 9.89 -12.90 -16.89
CA VAL A 23 9.07 -14.13 -16.97
C VAL A 23 7.99 -14.14 -15.87
N ALA A 24 8.28 -13.63 -14.68
CA ALA A 24 7.26 -13.42 -13.63
C ALA A 24 6.25 -12.31 -14.01
N GLY A 25 6.68 -11.29 -14.79
CA GLY A 25 5.84 -10.21 -15.30
C GLY A 25 5.04 -10.58 -16.55
N ALA A 26 5.54 -11.51 -17.36
CA ALA A 26 4.80 -12.08 -18.50
C ALA A 26 3.77 -13.12 -18.07
N GLY A 27 3.81 -13.54 -16.81
CA GLY A 27 2.89 -14.48 -16.21
C GLY A 27 1.62 -13.86 -15.65
N VAL A 28 1.23 -12.60 -15.97
CA VAL A 28 -0.08 -12.11 -15.55
C VAL A 28 -0.66 -11.02 -16.46
N ALA A 29 -0.97 -11.35 -17.71
CA ALA A 29 -1.98 -10.61 -18.47
C ALA A 29 -3.37 -10.90 -17.86
N GLY A 30 -3.70 -10.33 -16.69
CA GLY A 30 -5.05 -10.43 -16.12
C GLY A 30 -5.23 -10.34 -14.60
N ALA A 31 -4.19 -10.47 -13.76
CA ALA A 31 -4.32 -10.25 -12.33
C ALA A 31 -4.16 -8.76 -12.06
N GLN A 32 -5.31 -8.14 -11.91
CA GLN A 32 -5.46 -6.85 -11.25
C GLN A 32 -4.55 -6.84 -10.00
N PRO A 33 -3.69 -5.81 -9.80
CA PRO A 33 -2.92 -5.69 -8.57
C PRO A 33 -3.88 -5.75 -7.36
N PRO A 34 -3.51 -6.43 -6.26
CA PRO A 34 -4.41 -6.59 -5.13
C PRO A 34 -4.85 -5.22 -4.61
N PRO A 35 -6.12 -5.10 -4.18
CA PRO A 35 -6.70 -3.82 -3.78
C PRO A 35 -5.84 -3.14 -2.71
N ALA A 36 -5.66 -1.84 -2.88
CA ALA A 36 -4.82 -1.02 -2.02
C ALA A 36 -5.65 -0.26 -0.97
N HIS A 37 -5.06 -0.05 0.20
CA HIS A 37 -5.65 0.67 1.32
C HIS A 37 -4.67 1.70 1.86
N LEU A 38 -5.00 2.99 1.75
CA LEU A 38 -4.23 4.05 2.39
C LEU A 38 -4.73 4.30 3.83
N VAL A 39 -3.83 4.31 4.81
CA VAL A 39 -4.11 4.80 6.16
C VAL A 39 -3.43 6.15 6.32
N ALA A 40 -4.18 7.23 6.45
CA ALA A 40 -3.65 8.59 6.54
C ALA A 40 -3.89 9.17 7.93
N LEU A 41 -2.94 9.96 8.43
CA LEU A 41 -3.06 10.72 9.68
C LEU A 41 -3.16 12.21 9.36
N ALA A 42 -4.15 12.86 9.96
CA ALA A 42 -4.24 14.31 9.97
C ALA A 42 -3.00 14.92 10.68
N PRO A 43 -2.53 16.11 10.28
CA PRO A 43 -1.40 16.79 10.91
C PRO A 43 -1.53 16.93 12.44
N GLU A 44 -2.72 17.28 12.91
CA GLU A 44 -3.08 17.43 14.32
C GLU A 44 -3.13 16.12 15.10
N ALA A 45 -3.32 14.98 14.40
CA ALA A 45 -3.42 13.64 14.98
C ALA A 45 -2.10 12.85 14.88
N CYS A 46 -0.95 13.53 14.74
CA CYS A 46 0.34 12.87 14.52
C CYS A 46 1.11 12.48 15.80
N ASP A 47 0.41 12.28 16.91
CA ASP A 47 0.96 11.79 18.17
C ASP A 47 1.30 10.27 18.13
N SER A 48 2.05 9.79 19.11
CA SER A 48 2.52 8.39 19.18
C SER A 48 1.38 7.37 19.23
N ARG A 49 0.26 7.69 19.89
CA ARG A 49 -0.89 6.78 20.01
C ARG A 49 -1.58 6.63 18.65
N SER A 50 -1.82 7.74 17.98
CA SER A 50 -2.45 7.78 16.65
C SER A 50 -1.57 7.10 15.59
N ARG A 51 -0.24 7.29 15.64
CA ARG A 51 0.69 6.53 14.79
C ARG A 51 0.62 5.03 15.05
N GLY A 52 0.54 4.61 16.31
CA GLY A 52 0.37 3.20 16.68
C GLY A 52 -0.93 2.62 16.10
N ARG A 53 -2.04 3.36 16.20
CA ARG A 53 -3.32 2.99 15.61
C ARG A 53 -3.25 2.89 14.09
N ALA A 54 -2.62 3.85 13.42
CA ALA A 54 -2.43 3.82 11.97
C ALA A 54 -1.64 2.59 11.51
N GLN A 55 -0.57 2.25 12.24
CA GLN A 55 0.23 1.06 11.95
C GLN A 55 -0.55 -0.24 12.18
N ALA A 56 -1.38 -0.31 13.24
CA ALA A 56 -2.26 -1.44 13.49
C ALA A 56 -3.25 -1.64 12.33
N LEU A 57 -3.95 -0.58 11.92
CA LEU A 57 -4.89 -0.64 10.79
C LEU A 57 -4.23 -1.08 9.48
N ALA A 58 -3.04 -0.53 9.17
CA ALA A 58 -2.29 -0.95 8.00
C ALA A 58 -1.82 -2.42 8.09
N ARG A 59 -1.52 -2.91 9.30
CA ARG A 59 -1.16 -4.32 9.52
C ARG A 59 -2.37 -5.24 9.33
N GLU A 60 -3.52 -4.88 9.89
CA GLU A 60 -4.78 -5.63 9.74
C GLU A 60 -5.17 -5.73 8.27
N ALA A 61 -5.11 -4.61 7.53
CA ALA A 61 -5.37 -4.59 6.09
C ALA A 61 -4.43 -5.53 5.32
N ARG A 62 -3.13 -5.55 5.64
CA ARG A 62 -2.17 -6.47 5.03
C ARG A 62 -2.44 -7.94 5.37
N GLN A 63 -2.85 -8.23 6.60
CA GLN A 63 -3.24 -9.58 7.02
C GLN A 63 -4.50 -10.04 6.30
N GLY A 64 -5.40 -9.12 5.95
CA GLY A 64 -6.56 -9.37 5.07
C GLY A 64 -6.23 -9.45 3.58
N GLY A 65 -4.95 -9.44 3.18
CA GLY A 65 -4.52 -9.55 1.79
C GLY A 65 -4.51 -8.24 0.99
N LEU A 66 -4.72 -7.09 1.64
CA LEU A 66 -4.66 -5.77 1.00
C LEU A 66 -3.23 -5.23 0.95
N ARG A 67 -2.93 -4.41 -0.06
CA ARG A 67 -1.70 -3.59 -0.06
C ARG A 67 -1.94 -2.33 0.75
N ALA A 68 -1.43 -2.27 1.98
CA ALA A 68 -1.63 -1.10 2.84
C ALA A 68 -0.35 -0.36 3.20
N TRP A 69 -0.47 0.96 3.42
CA TRP A 69 0.61 1.82 3.93
C TRP A 69 0.07 2.98 4.76
N VAL A 70 0.95 3.58 5.55
CA VAL A 70 0.62 4.72 6.41
C VAL A 70 1.20 6.00 5.80
N GLN A 71 0.39 7.04 5.69
CA GLN A 71 0.81 8.37 5.28
C GLN A 71 0.60 9.36 6.44
N PRO A 72 1.67 9.80 7.13
CA PRO A 72 1.55 10.74 8.23
C PRO A 72 1.39 12.18 7.74
N ALA A 73 0.75 13.01 8.58
CA ALA A 73 0.64 14.46 8.46
C ALA A 73 0.16 14.95 7.08
N VAL A 74 -0.95 14.39 6.60
CA VAL A 74 -1.57 14.78 5.32
C VAL A 74 -3.00 15.22 5.54
N SER A 75 -3.42 16.27 4.83
CA SER A 75 -4.83 16.68 4.81
C SER A 75 -5.69 15.65 4.06
N LEU A 76 -6.99 15.61 4.38
CA LEU A 76 -7.93 14.70 3.73
C LEU A 76 -7.93 14.80 2.18
N PRO A 77 -7.99 15.99 1.55
CA PRO A 77 -7.93 16.08 0.08
C PRO A 77 -6.63 15.50 -0.49
N ARG A 78 -5.51 15.71 0.21
CA ARG A 78 -4.22 15.16 -0.20
C ARG A 78 -4.18 13.64 -0.03
N ALA A 79 -4.73 13.11 1.06
CA ALA A 79 -4.86 11.68 1.29
C ALA A 79 -5.71 11.01 0.22
N GLN A 80 -6.86 11.60 -0.14
CA GLN A 80 -7.73 11.11 -1.22
C GLN A 80 -7.01 11.10 -2.59
N ALA A 81 -6.27 12.17 -2.92
CA ALA A 81 -5.48 12.23 -4.14
C ALA A 81 -4.33 11.21 -4.17
N LEU A 82 -3.68 10.95 -3.03
CA LEU A 82 -2.65 9.92 -2.91
C LEU A 82 -3.24 8.51 -3.03
N ALA A 83 -4.39 8.27 -2.41
CA ALA A 83 -5.12 7.02 -2.49
C ALA A 83 -5.53 6.75 -3.95
N GLU A 84 -6.06 7.75 -4.66
CA GLU A 84 -6.43 7.61 -6.07
C GLU A 84 -5.21 7.30 -6.96
N ARG A 85 -4.13 8.07 -6.83
CA ARG A 85 -2.88 7.83 -7.58
C ARG A 85 -2.30 6.43 -7.35
N ALA A 86 -2.51 5.87 -6.17
CA ALA A 86 -2.02 4.55 -5.81
C ALA A 86 -3.01 3.42 -6.16
N GLY A 87 -4.18 3.73 -6.72
CA GLY A 87 -5.23 2.77 -7.02
C GLY A 87 -5.86 2.16 -5.77
N ALA A 88 -5.89 2.90 -4.66
CA ALA A 88 -6.51 2.44 -3.43
C ALA A 88 -8.04 2.42 -3.56
N THR A 89 -8.65 1.35 -3.06
CA THR A 89 -10.11 1.19 -3.02
C THR A 89 -10.69 1.64 -1.67
N ALA A 90 -9.84 1.73 -0.65
CA ALA A 90 -10.19 2.15 0.69
C ALA A 90 -9.17 3.17 1.24
N LEU A 91 -9.66 4.09 2.06
CA LEU A 91 -8.88 5.08 2.80
C LEU A 91 -9.38 5.11 4.25
N SER A 92 -8.48 4.97 5.21
CA SER A 92 -8.77 5.28 6.62
C SER A 92 -8.08 6.58 6.98
N TYR A 93 -8.86 7.60 7.34
CA TYR A 93 -8.34 8.91 7.73
C TYR A 93 -8.48 9.07 9.24
N LEU A 94 -7.35 9.21 9.94
CA LEU A 94 -7.29 9.35 11.38
C LEU A 94 -7.19 10.83 11.73
N GLU A 95 -8.18 11.28 12.51
CA GLU A 95 -8.30 12.64 13.03
C GLU A 95 -8.09 12.60 14.55
N ALA A 96 -7.99 13.77 15.19
CA ALA A 96 -7.76 13.84 16.63
C ALA A 96 -8.84 13.09 17.43
N ASP A 97 -10.09 13.18 16.95
CA ASP A 97 -11.27 12.68 17.66
C ASP A 97 -11.74 11.29 17.16
N GLY A 98 -11.14 10.75 16.10
CA GLY A 98 -11.70 9.55 15.49
C GLY A 98 -10.97 9.01 14.26
N THR A 99 -11.61 8.04 13.62
CA THR A 99 -11.14 7.47 12.36
C THR A 99 -12.31 7.37 11.42
N THR A 100 -12.24 8.10 10.31
CA THR A 100 -13.26 8.03 9.26
C THR A 100 -12.77 7.08 8.17
N ARG A 101 -13.57 6.07 7.85
CA ARG A 101 -13.32 5.21 6.69
C ARG A 101 -13.98 5.79 5.45
N TRP A 102 -13.28 5.67 4.33
CA TRP A 102 -13.71 6.13 3.02
C TRP A 102 -13.54 4.99 2.03
N SER A 103 -14.50 4.85 1.12
CA SER A 103 -14.44 3.92 -0.01
C SER A 103 -14.42 4.69 -1.33
N ARG A 104 -13.76 4.12 -2.33
CA ARG A 104 -13.78 4.66 -3.69
C ARG A 104 -15.03 4.18 -4.41
N GLY A 105 -15.99 5.07 -4.61
CA GLY A 105 -17.17 4.85 -5.45
C GLY A 105 -17.00 5.48 -6.83
N PRO A 106 -18.00 5.37 -7.73
CA PRO A 106 -17.95 5.96 -9.07
C PRO A 106 -17.86 7.50 -9.06
N ALA A 107 -18.49 8.15 -8.08
CA ALA A 107 -18.52 9.61 -7.94
C ALA A 107 -17.30 10.21 -7.22
N GLY A 108 -16.38 9.39 -6.70
CA GLY A 108 -15.25 9.85 -5.90
C GLY A 108 -15.10 9.06 -4.61
N TRP A 109 -14.44 9.68 -3.63
CA TRP A 109 -14.33 9.16 -2.27
C TRP A 109 -15.59 9.51 -1.48
N ALA A 110 -16.22 8.50 -0.88
CA ALA A 110 -17.37 8.68 0.00
C ALA A 110 -17.05 8.09 1.38
N PRO A 111 -17.50 8.72 2.48
CA PRO A 111 -17.38 8.13 3.80
C PRO A 111 -18.19 6.83 3.85
N MET A 112 -17.61 5.77 4.43
CA MET A 112 -18.34 4.56 4.73
C MET A 112 -19.11 4.80 6.02
N GLU A 113 -20.43 4.73 5.95
CA GLU A 113 -21.26 4.71 7.16
C GLU A 113 -20.96 3.39 7.90
N GLU A 114 -20.42 3.48 9.11
CA GLU A 114 -20.38 2.32 10.01
C GLU A 114 -21.81 2.07 10.45
N THR A 115 -22.48 1.12 9.78
CA THR A 115 -23.78 0.61 10.23
C THR A 115 -23.54 -0.04 11.59
N THR A 116 -23.90 0.68 12.65
CA THR A 116 -23.89 0.21 14.04
C THR A 116 -24.92 -0.89 14.23
#